data_AF-A0A8C2JM91-F1
#
_entry.id   AF-A0A8C2JM91-F1
#
_cell.length_a   1.000
_cell.length_b   1.000
_cell.length_c   1.000
_cell.angle_alpha   90.00
_cell.angle_beta   90.00
_cell.angle_gamma   90.00
#
_symmetry.space_group_name_H-M   'P 1'
#
loop_
_entity.id
_entity.type
_entity.pdbx_description
1 polymer ?
#
loop_
_entity_poly.entity_id
_entity_poly.type
_entity_poly.pdbx_seq_one_letter_code
_entity_poly.pdbx_strand_id
1 'polypeptide(L)'
;CCETRSIIKLTANLLVSHLIFSLRPCIGIPTAPSCICLSRLFWILATAGWDDNIRVFGWKKLKPLAVLQHHTDMVNSVAFSDHQDPPQRLLAAGSKDQRISVWPTLP
;
A
#
# COMPACT_ATOMS: atom_id res chain seq x y z
N CYS A 1 17.53 -13.13 4.76
CA CYS A 1 18.77 -12.86 5.53
C CYS A 1 18.64 -11.53 6.24
N CYS A 2 18.68 -11.56 7.57
CA CYS A 2 18.86 -10.38 8.40
C CYS A 2 20.21 -9.74 8.08
N GLU A 3 20.24 -8.43 7.82
CA GLU A 3 21.41 -7.61 8.13
C GLU A 3 20.96 -6.29 8.77
N THR A 4 21.20 -6.25 10.08
CA THR A 4 21.26 -5.07 10.94
C THR A 4 22.47 -4.23 10.51
N ARG A 5 22.31 -2.94 10.20
CA ARG A 5 23.39 -1.94 10.40
C ARG A 5 22.93 -0.48 10.30
N SER A 6 23.10 0.19 11.43
CA SER A 6 23.65 1.54 11.61
C SER A 6 22.85 2.76 11.13
N ILE A 7 22.19 3.36 12.12
CA ILE A 7 21.73 4.75 12.17
C ILE A 7 22.97 5.66 12.08
N ILE A 8 23.11 6.41 10.98
CA ILE A 8 24.06 7.54 10.90
C ILE A 8 23.26 8.82 11.04
N LYS A 9 23.31 9.42 12.24
CA LYS A 9 23.02 10.84 12.44
C LYS A 9 24.15 11.63 11.76
N LEU A 10 23.81 12.38 10.73
CA LEU A 10 24.65 13.48 10.24
C LEU A 10 23.83 14.77 10.36
N THR A 11 24.12 15.53 11.41
CA THR A 11 23.82 16.96 11.48
C THR A 11 24.79 17.69 10.57
N ALA A 12 24.28 18.29 9.50
CA ALA A 12 25.00 19.31 8.75
C ALA A 12 23.99 20.40 8.33
N ASN A 13 24.00 21.49 9.09
CA ASN A 13 23.49 22.79 8.65
C ASN A 13 24.47 23.31 7.59
N LEU A 14 24.05 23.34 6.32
CA LEU A 14 24.57 24.29 5.32
C LEU A 14 23.66 24.29 4.08
N LEU A 15 22.81 25.32 4.06
CA LEU A 15 22.16 26.01 2.93
C LEU A 15 22.30 25.38 1.52
N VAL A 16 21.65 24.24 1.27
CA VAL A 16 21.26 23.83 -0.08
C VAL A 16 19.85 23.27 0.03
N SER A 17 18.96 23.78 -0.81
CA SER A 17 17.57 23.35 -0.99
C SER A 17 17.48 21.88 -1.38
N HIS A 18 17.71 20.98 -0.43
CA HIS A 18 17.45 19.57 -0.59
C HIS A 18 16.05 19.32 -0.06
N LEU A 19 15.14 18.95 -0.96
CA LEU A 19 13.96 18.18 -0.59
C LEU A 19 14.48 16.95 0.17
N ILE A 20 14.49 17.03 1.51
CA ILE A 20 14.76 15.89 2.36
C ILE A 20 13.57 14.96 2.16
N PHE A 21 13.71 13.99 1.25
CA PHE A 21 12.79 12.88 1.12
C PHE A 21 12.95 12.02 2.38
N SER A 22 12.25 12.42 3.44
CA SER A 22 12.13 11.59 4.63
C SER A 22 11.34 10.34 4.25
N LEU A 23 12.04 9.20 4.17
CA LEU A 23 11.41 7.91 4.01
C LEU A 23 10.44 7.69 5.18
N ARG A 24 9.17 7.41 4.84
CA ARG A 24 8.16 7.00 5.80
C ARG A 24 8.53 5.63 6.37
N PRO A 25 8.02 5.26 7.57
CA PRO A 25 8.25 3.94 8.15
C PRO A 25 7.97 2.82 7.14
N CYS A 26 8.78 1.76 7.15
CA CYS A 26 8.55 0.57 6.34
C CYS A 26 7.68 -0.43 7.11
N ILE A 27 6.77 -1.12 6.41
CA ILE A 27 6.04 -2.26 6.97
C ILE A 27 6.49 -3.52 6.27
N GLY A 28 6.82 -4.53 7.08
CA GLY A 28 7.07 -5.88 6.60
C GLY A 28 5.76 -6.51 6.15
N ILE A 29 5.69 -6.87 4.87
CA ILE A 29 4.63 -7.68 4.29
C ILE A 29 5.18 -9.12 4.26
N PRO A 30 4.40 -10.15 4.64
CA PRO A 30 4.89 -11.53 4.74
C PRO A 30 5.42 -12.10 3.42
N THR A 31 5.01 -11.53 2.27
CA THR A 31 5.43 -11.95 0.93
C THR A 31 5.74 -10.75 0.04
N ALA A 32 6.40 -11.02 -1.09
CA ALA A 32 6.65 -10.01 -2.10
C ALA A 32 5.32 -9.53 -2.72
N PRO A 33 4.99 -8.23 -2.66
CA PRO A 33 3.83 -7.70 -3.35
C PRO A 33 4.06 -7.74 -4.87
N SER A 34 3.05 -8.15 -5.61
CA SER A 34 3.04 -8.08 -7.08
C SER A 34 2.69 -6.66 -7.54
N CYS A 35 1.89 -5.95 -6.75
CA CYS A 35 1.35 -4.64 -7.10
C CYS A 35 1.06 -3.79 -5.87
N ILE A 36 1.08 -2.48 -6.07
CA ILE A 36 0.83 -1.47 -5.04
C ILE A 36 0.08 -0.29 -5.66
N CYS A 37 -0.95 0.21 -4.97
CA CYS A 37 -1.73 1.36 -5.42
C CYS A 37 -1.98 2.35 -4.28
N LEU A 38 -1.98 3.64 -4.62
CA LEU A 38 -2.16 4.73 -3.68
C LEU A 38 -3.42 5.52 -4.02
N SER A 39 -4.27 5.74 -3.01
CA SER A 39 -5.34 6.73 -3.09
C SER A 39 -4.92 8.01 -2.37
N ARG A 40 -4.77 9.10 -3.12
CA ARG A 40 -4.33 10.41 -2.61
C ARG A 40 -5.37 11.10 -1.74
N LEU A 41 -6.65 10.78 -1.96
CA LEU A 41 -7.77 11.51 -1.38
C LEU A 41 -8.12 11.04 0.03
N PHE A 42 -7.94 9.75 0.35
CA PHE A 42 -8.16 9.21 1.70
C PHE A 42 -6.89 8.74 2.41
N TRP A 43 -5.72 8.96 1.80
CA TRP A 43 -4.46 8.52 2.41
C TRP A 43 -4.50 7.02 2.73
N ILE A 44 -4.95 6.24 1.75
CA ILE A 44 -5.03 4.78 1.83
C ILE A 44 -4.03 4.19 0.84
N LEU A 45 -3.35 3.14 1.29
CA LEU A 45 -2.46 2.32 0.50
C LEU A 45 -3.08 0.93 0.39
N ALA A 46 -3.12 0.35 -0.81
CA ALA A 46 -3.43 -1.05 -1.00
C ALA A 46 -2.25 -1.78 -1.62
N THR A 47 -2.02 -3.00 -1.17
CA THR A 47 -1.00 -3.92 -1.71
C THR A 47 -1.64 -5.28 -1.89
N ALA A 48 -1.24 -6.00 -2.93
CA ALA A 48 -1.53 -7.41 -3.04
C ALA A 48 -0.35 -8.16 -3.64
N GLY A 49 -0.36 -9.49 -3.50
CA GLY A 49 0.77 -10.32 -3.86
C GLY A 49 0.40 -11.79 -4.06
N TRP A 50 1.41 -12.64 -3.88
CA TRP A 50 1.30 -14.08 -4.13
C TRP A 50 0.52 -14.86 -3.08
N ASP A 51 0.27 -14.23 -1.95
CA ASP A 51 -0.40 -14.85 -0.82
C ASP A 51 -1.90 -14.60 -0.83
N ASP A 52 -2.52 -14.45 -2.01
CA ASP A 52 -3.95 -14.24 -2.30
C ASP A 52 -4.66 -13.06 -1.59
N ASN A 53 -3.98 -12.41 -0.66
CA ASN A 53 -4.54 -11.41 0.24
C ASN A 53 -4.32 -10.00 -0.30
N ILE A 54 -5.38 -9.19 -0.27
CA ILE A 54 -5.29 -7.75 -0.52
C ILE A 54 -5.23 -7.06 0.84
N ARG A 55 -4.16 -6.30 1.08
CA ARG A 55 -3.95 -5.58 2.34
C ARG A 55 -4.13 -4.10 2.14
N VAL A 56 -4.87 -3.48 3.06
CA VAL A 56 -5.19 -2.06 3.04
C VAL A 56 -4.60 -1.40 4.28
N PHE A 57 -3.88 -0.30 4.09
CA PHE A 57 -3.16 0.42 5.13
C PHE A 57 -3.50 1.91 5.11
N GLY A 58 -3.52 2.52 6.29
CA GLY A 58 -3.64 3.98 6.44
C GLY A 58 -2.28 4.66 6.33
N TRP A 59 -2.09 5.53 5.35
CA TRP A 59 -0.84 6.21 4.96
C TRP A 59 -0.06 6.92 6.06
N LYS A 60 -0.74 7.54 7.05
CA LYS A 60 -0.04 8.35 8.07
C LYS A 60 0.87 7.51 8.97
N LYS A 61 0.43 6.31 9.33
CA LYS A 61 1.14 5.41 10.25
C LYS A 61 1.38 4.02 9.64
N LEU A 62 1.05 3.86 8.36
CA LEU A 62 0.87 2.58 7.66
C LEU A 62 0.06 1.57 8.49
N LYS A 63 -0.88 2.03 9.31
CA LYS A 63 -1.64 1.13 10.18
C LYS A 63 -2.45 0.17 9.31
N PRO A 64 -2.40 -1.15 9.53
CA PRO A 64 -3.26 -2.08 8.82
C PRO A 64 -4.72 -1.75 9.15
N LEU A 65 -5.52 -1.49 8.12
CA LEU A 65 -6.94 -1.17 8.22
C LEU A 65 -7.79 -2.42 7.97
N ALA A 66 -7.43 -3.18 6.94
CA ALA A 66 -8.16 -4.38 6.55
C ALA A 66 -7.26 -5.36 5.80
N VAL A 67 -7.64 -6.63 5.86
CA VAL A 67 -7.15 -7.69 4.98
C VAL A 67 -8.36 -8.29 4.29
N LEU A 68 -8.41 -8.19 2.97
CA LEU A 68 -9.51 -8.70 2.16
C LEU A 68 -9.10 -10.07 1.63
N GLN A 69 -9.77 -11.10 2.16
CA GLN A 69 -9.56 -12.50 1.79
C GLN A 69 -10.75 -12.93 0.95
N HIS A 70 -10.54 -13.05 -0.36
CA HIS A 70 -11.59 -13.45 -1.29
C HIS A 70 -11.01 -14.30 -2.41
N HIS A 71 -9.84 -13.93 -2.90
CA HIS A 71 -9.16 -14.67 -3.94
C HIS A 71 -8.55 -15.95 -3.40
N THR A 72 -8.45 -16.95 -4.27
CA THR A 72 -7.86 -18.26 -3.94
C THR A 72 -6.51 -18.49 -4.65
N ASP A 73 -6.02 -17.47 -5.34
CA ASP A 73 -4.73 -17.46 -6.05
C ASP A 73 -4.17 -16.02 -6.05
N MET A 74 -2.92 -15.86 -6.50
CA MET A 74 -2.18 -14.62 -6.52
C MET A 74 -2.98 -13.47 -7.14
N VAL A 75 -2.96 -12.34 -6.44
CA VAL A 75 -3.56 -11.10 -6.94
C VAL A 75 -2.48 -10.39 -7.74
N ASN A 76 -2.75 -10.10 -9.01
CA ASN A 76 -1.75 -9.52 -9.92
C ASN A 76 -1.88 -8.02 -10.04
N SER A 77 -3.08 -7.48 -9.80
CA SER A 77 -3.35 -6.05 -9.95
C SER A 77 -4.37 -5.58 -8.94
N VAL A 78 -4.14 -4.37 -8.44
CA VAL A 78 -5.03 -3.65 -7.54
C VAL A 78 -5.10 -2.20 -7.99
N ALA A 79 -6.31 -1.65 -8.08
CA ALA A 79 -6.53 -0.28 -8.52
C ALA A 79 -7.64 0.39 -7.69
N PHE A 80 -7.40 1.64 -7.31
CA PHE A 80 -8.43 2.51 -6.76
C PHE A 80 -9.12 3.29 -7.87
N SER A 81 -10.43 3.47 -7.77
CA SER A 81 -11.15 4.45 -8.57
C SER A 81 -10.76 5.87 -8.15
N ASP A 82 -10.68 6.78 -9.10
CA ASP A 82 -10.39 8.20 -8.85
C ASP A 82 -11.67 9.06 -8.76
N HIS A 83 -12.80 8.46 -8.37
CA HIS A 83 -14.05 9.20 -8.22
C HIS A 83 -13.93 10.25 -7.11
N GLN A 84 -14.34 11.48 -7.38
CA GLN A 84 -14.31 12.54 -6.38
C GLN A 84 -15.32 12.27 -5.26
N ASP A 85 -16.46 11.65 -5.58
CA ASP A 85 -17.48 11.25 -4.61
C ASP A 85 -17.04 10.04 -3.77
N PRO A 86 -16.83 10.20 -2.44
CA PRO A 86 -16.47 9.11 -1.53
C PRO A 86 -17.34 7.85 -1.62
N PRO A 87 -18.69 7.92 -1.69
CA PRO A 87 -19.52 6.71 -1.71
C PRO A 87 -19.40 5.89 -3.00
N GLN A 88 -18.88 6.51 -4.07
CA GLN A 88 -18.69 5.86 -5.37
C GLN A 88 -17.25 5.35 -5.54
N ARG A 89 -16.41 5.48 -4.51
CA ARG A 89 -15.03 5.01 -4.61
C ARG A 89 -14.94 3.52 -4.37
N LEU A 90 -14.23 2.88 -5.29
CA LEU A 90 -14.06 1.45 -5.36
C LEU A 90 -12.59 1.08 -5.37
N LEU A 91 -12.30 -0.06 -4.77
CA LEU A 91 -11.06 -0.79 -4.91
C LEU A 91 -11.35 -2.03 -5.74
N ALA A 92 -10.71 -2.14 -6.90
CA ALA A 92 -10.78 -3.32 -7.74
C ALA A 92 -9.49 -4.13 -7.62
N ALA A 93 -9.61 -5.45 -7.62
CA ALA A 93 -8.49 -6.37 -7.64
C ALA A 93 -8.73 -7.51 -8.63
N GLY A 94 -7.70 -7.85 -9.40
CA GLY A 94 -7.71 -8.96 -10.35
C GLY A 94 -6.73 -10.04 -9.92
N SER A 95 -7.23 -11.28 -9.85
CA SER A 95 -6.43 -12.45 -9.46
C SER A 95 -6.32 -13.46 -10.59
N LYS A 96 -5.32 -14.33 -10.45
CA LYS A 96 -5.11 -15.51 -11.29
C LYS A 96 -6.20 -16.58 -11.11
N ASP A 97 -7.01 -16.47 -10.07
CA ASP A 97 -8.20 -17.31 -9.83
C ASP A 97 -9.35 -17.08 -10.83
N GLN A 98 -9.11 -16.26 -11.86
CA GLN A 98 -10.07 -15.87 -12.91
C GLN A 98 -11.25 -15.05 -12.38
N ARG A 99 -11.10 -14.43 -11.20
CA ARG A 99 -12.10 -13.55 -10.60
C ARG A 99 -11.57 -12.14 -10.40
N ILE A 100 -12.51 -11.22 -10.37
CA ILE A 100 -12.29 -9.81 -10.02
C ILE A 100 -13.09 -9.55 -8.76
N SER A 101 -12.46 -8.94 -7.76
CA SER A 101 -13.16 -8.45 -6.58
C SER A 101 -13.24 -6.93 -6.60
N VAL A 102 -14.39 -6.39 -6.19
CA VAL A 102 -14.65 -4.95 -6.13
C VAL A 102 -15.20 -4.64 -4.76
N TRP A 103 -14.60 -3.64 -4.10
CA TRP A 103 -14.91 -3.28 -2.73
C TRP A 103 -15.18 -1.78 -2.63
N PRO A 104 -16.18 -1.35 -1.85
CA PRO A 104 -16.28 0.05 -1.48
C PRO A 104 -15.07 0.43 -0.62
N THR A 105 -14.42 1.55 -0.94
CA THR A 105 -13.39 2.08 -0.05
C THR A 105 -14.08 2.76 1.12
N LEU A 106 -13.76 2.34 2.34
CA LEU A 106 -14.31 2.94 3.56
C LEU A 106 -14.14 4.48 3.54
N PRO A 107 -15.14 5.24 4.04
CA PRO A 107 -15.08 6.70 4.10
C PRO A 107 -14.00 7.24 5.06
#